data_AF-A0A7L4ZRW0-F1
#
_entry.id   AF-A0A7L4ZRW0-F1
#
_cell.length_a   1.000
_cell.length_b   1.000
_cell.length_c   1.000
_cell.angle_alpha   90.00
_cell.angle_beta   90.00
_cell.angle_gamma   90.00
#
_symmetry.space_group_name_H-M   'P 1'
#
loop_
_entity.id
_entity.type
_entity.pdbx_description
1 polymer ?
#
loop_
_entity_poly.entity_id
_entity_poly.type
_entity_poly.pdbx_seq_one_letter_code
_entity_poly.pdbx_strand_id
1 'polypeptide(L)'
;MKFICLKVYQFIDYIKKKNKLTHNTQHTTHNTQHTTHNTQHTTHNTQSNQKNVSLKRTQPTNMIYIAILRGINVSGSKKLPMAELRTLLSTLGFADVQTYIQSGNVVFKAAKQNQEKLGSQIAEAIKKKYDYEVPVLVKTIDQWKTAIANNPFAEADISKQGITFLARIPEETTIEIDSKGDRFKIINSEIYLDCPTGFGRTKLTNNFFERKLKTRATTRNWKTIYKLLDLAEAL
;
A
#
# COMPACT_ATOMS: atom_id res chain seq x y z
N MET A 1 24.38 -16.44 -7.67
CA MET A 1 23.52 -16.11 -8.83
C MET A 1 22.17 -16.85 -8.90
N LYS A 2 21.93 -17.96 -8.18
CA LYS A 2 20.63 -18.67 -8.17
C LYS A 2 19.50 -18.01 -7.34
N PHE A 3 19.83 -17.18 -6.35
CA PHE A 3 18.85 -16.56 -5.43
C PHE A 3 18.06 -15.37 -6.01
N ILE A 4 18.62 -14.64 -6.99
CA ILE A 4 17.91 -13.55 -7.68
C ILE A 4 16.83 -14.12 -8.61
N CYS A 5 17.05 -15.32 -9.16
CA CYS A 5 16.15 -15.95 -10.11
C CYS A 5 14.81 -16.36 -9.46
N LEU A 6 14.80 -16.90 -8.24
CA LEU A 6 13.56 -17.39 -7.59
C LEU A 6 12.64 -16.26 -7.09
N LYS A 7 13.20 -15.13 -6.64
CA LYS A 7 12.43 -13.94 -6.23
C LYS A 7 11.66 -13.32 -7.41
N VAL A 8 12.27 -13.37 -8.59
CA VAL A 8 11.65 -12.93 -9.84
C VAL A 8 10.50 -13.85 -10.25
N TYR A 9 10.57 -15.16 -9.99
CA TYR A 9 9.49 -16.10 -10.35
C TYR A 9 8.18 -15.84 -9.62
N GLN A 10 8.16 -15.51 -8.32
CA GLN A 10 6.90 -15.23 -7.61
C GLN A 10 6.24 -13.93 -8.09
N PHE A 11 7.04 -12.91 -8.39
CA PHE A 11 6.53 -11.68 -9.00
C PHE A 11 6.06 -11.93 -10.44
N ILE A 12 6.83 -12.69 -11.23
CA ILE A 12 6.45 -13.09 -12.59
C ILE A 12 5.19 -13.96 -12.58
N ASP A 13 5.00 -14.88 -11.63
CA ASP A 13 3.81 -15.72 -11.55
C ASP A 13 2.58 -14.92 -11.12
N TYR A 14 2.76 -13.91 -10.26
CA TYR A 14 1.73 -12.92 -9.97
C TYR A 14 1.38 -12.09 -11.23
N ILE A 15 2.37 -11.60 -11.98
CA ILE A 15 2.15 -10.85 -13.25
C ILE A 15 1.53 -11.74 -14.34
N LYS A 16 1.96 -13.00 -14.48
CA LYS A 16 1.41 -13.98 -15.43
C LYS A 16 -0.04 -14.32 -15.12
N LYS A 17 -0.41 -14.43 -13.83
CA LYS A 17 -1.81 -14.58 -13.41
C LYS A 17 -2.65 -13.33 -13.72
N LYS A 18 -2.08 -12.12 -13.56
CA LYS A 18 -2.73 -10.84 -13.92
C LYS A 18 -3.07 -10.76 -15.41
N ASN A 19 -2.12 -11.06 -16.29
CA ASN A 19 -2.30 -10.94 -17.75
C ASN A 19 -3.27 -11.98 -18.36
N LYS A 20 -3.52 -13.09 -17.66
CA LYS A 20 -4.50 -14.10 -18.11
C LYS A 20 -5.96 -13.67 -17.87
N LEU A 21 -6.19 -12.66 -17.02
CA LEU A 21 -7.52 -12.12 -16.69
C LEU A 21 -7.92 -10.92 -17.57
N THR A 22 -6.99 -10.30 -18.31
CA THR A 22 -7.23 -9.06 -19.06
C THR A 22 -7.55 -9.24 -20.55
N HIS A 23 -7.58 -10.47 -21.08
CA HIS A 23 -7.73 -10.72 -22.53
C HIS A 23 -9.13 -11.06 -23.04
N ASN A 24 -10.18 -10.99 -22.21
CA ASN A 24 -11.55 -11.07 -22.70
C ASN A 24 -12.25 -9.73 -22.47
N THR A 25 -12.13 -8.81 -23.44
CA THR A 25 -13.16 -7.91 -23.98
C THR A 25 -12.47 -6.96 -24.97
N GLN A 26 -12.62 -7.19 -26.27
CA GLN A 26 -12.35 -6.17 -27.29
C GLN A 26 -13.63 -5.91 -28.07
N HIS A 27 -14.13 -4.69 -27.96
CA HIS A 27 -15.12 -4.09 -28.84
C HIS A 27 -14.41 -3.50 -30.06
N THR A 28 -14.94 -3.81 -31.24
CA THR A 28 -14.68 -3.13 -32.52
C THR A 28 -15.47 -1.84 -32.63
N THR A 29 -14.83 -0.75 -33.08
CA THR A 29 -15.46 0.32 -33.89
C THR A 29 -14.40 1.09 -34.70
N HIS A 30 -14.60 1.11 -36.02
CA HIS A 30 -14.03 2.05 -37.00
C HIS A 30 -14.65 3.45 -36.81
N ASN A 31 -13.95 4.56 -37.12
CA ASN A 31 -13.90 5.13 -38.48
C ASN A 31 -13.34 6.58 -38.56
N THR A 32 -12.71 6.83 -39.71
CA THR A 32 -12.55 8.04 -40.56
C THR A 32 -12.03 9.40 -40.09
N GLN A 33 -11.08 9.86 -40.91
CA GLN A 33 -10.39 11.15 -41.00
C GLN A 33 -11.27 12.26 -41.58
N HIS A 34 -11.04 13.52 -41.21
CA HIS A 34 -11.26 14.66 -42.12
C HIS A 34 -10.25 15.78 -41.85
N THR A 35 -9.60 16.18 -42.94
CA THR A 35 -8.64 17.27 -43.10
C THR A 35 -9.38 18.54 -43.51
N THR A 36 -9.00 19.70 -42.99
CA THR A 36 -9.24 20.99 -43.65
C THR A 36 -8.11 21.98 -43.36
N HIS A 37 -7.50 22.46 -44.43
CA HIS A 37 -6.63 23.62 -44.51
C HIS A 37 -7.38 24.90 -44.14
N ASN A 38 -6.70 25.86 -43.51
CA ASN A 38 -6.89 27.26 -43.89
C ASN A 38 -5.64 28.12 -43.66
N THR A 39 -5.50 29.09 -44.56
CA THR A 39 -4.32 29.92 -44.84
C THR A 39 -4.60 31.37 -44.43
N GLN A 40 -3.58 32.01 -43.83
CA GLN A 40 -3.29 33.46 -43.75
C GLN A 40 -4.31 34.41 -43.08
N HIS A 41 -3.81 35.19 -42.11
CA HIS A 41 -3.81 36.65 -42.21
C HIS A 41 -2.76 37.25 -41.26
N THR A 42 -1.86 38.04 -41.84
CA THR A 42 -0.82 38.82 -41.18
C THR A 42 -1.43 40.15 -40.70
N THR A 43 -1.31 40.46 -39.42
CA THR A 43 -1.44 41.83 -38.91
C THR A 43 -0.32 42.11 -37.92
N HIS A 44 0.49 43.10 -38.26
CA HIS A 44 1.46 43.71 -37.36
C HIS A 44 0.74 44.35 -36.17
N ASN A 45 1.13 44.00 -34.96
CA ASN A 45 0.91 44.89 -33.83
C ASN A 45 2.11 44.85 -32.88
N THR A 46 2.80 45.99 -32.80
CA THR A 46 3.94 46.25 -31.95
C THR A 46 3.41 46.81 -30.63
N GLN A 47 3.41 46.05 -29.54
CA GLN A 47 3.25 46.62 -28.20
C GLN A 47 3.78 45.71 -27.08
N SER A 48 4.69 46.31 -26.31
CA SER A 48 5.11 45.98 -24.94
C SER A 48 5.37 44.52 -24.56
N ASN A 49 6.67 44.22 -24.57
CA ASN A 49 7.32 43.10 -23.91
C ASN A 49 7.09 43.14 -22.38
N GLN A 50 5.98 42.60 -21.90
CA GLN A 50 5.83 42.18 -20.50
C GLN A 50 6.00 40.66 -20.46
N LYS A 51 7.15 40.21 -19.96
CA LYS A 51 7.43 38.81 -19.67
C LYS A 51 6.42 38.31 -18.62
N ASN A 52 5.30 37.77 -19.09
CA ASN A 52 4.46 36.89 -18.29
C ASN A 52 5.22 35.58 -18.06
N VAL A 53 6.11 35.58 -17.06
CA VAL A 53 6.60 34.34 -16.46
C VAL A 53 5.43 33.73 -15.71
N SER A 54 4.61 32.97 -16.43
CA SER A 54 3.65 32.05 -15.80
C SER A 54 4.48 31.08 -14.97
N LEU A 55 4.52 31.32 -13.66
CA LEU A 55 4.97 30.32 -12.69
C LEU A 55 4.03 29.12 -12.90
N LYS A 56 4.45 28.14 -13.70
CA LYS A 56 3.85 26.81 -13.72
C LYS A 56 3.91 26.32 -12.28
N ARG A 57 2.80 26.47 -11.57
CA ARG A 57 2.58 25.92 -10.25
C ARG A 57 2.73 24.42 -10.42
N THR A 58 3.90 23.88 -10.11
CA THR A 58 4.18 22.44 -10.19
C THR A 58 3.13 21.78 -9.30
N GLN A 59 2.15 21.13 -9.92
CA GLN A 59 1.18 20.36 -9.14
C GLN A 59 1.99 19.36 -8.32
N PRO A 60 1.83 19.30 -6.99
CA PRO A 60 2.57 18.35 -6.18
C PRO A 60 2.27 16.96 -6.75
N THR A 61 3.32 16.23 -7.11
CA THR A 61 3.17 14.85 -7.59
C THR A 61 2.57 14.04 -6.45
N ASN A 62 1.32 13.60 -6.63
CA ASN A 62 0.65 12.76 -5.64
C ASN A 62 1.34 11.39 -5.61
N MET A 63 1.71 10.96 -4.41
CA MET A 63 2.27 9.65 -4.13
C MET A 63 1.13 8.69 -3.75
N ILE A 64 1.29 7.41 -4.09
CA ILE A 64 0.36 6.36 -3.71
C ILE A 64 0.83 5.72 -2.40
N TYR A 65 -0.06 5.70 -1.42
CA TYR A 65 0.16 5.16 -0.10
C TYR A 65 -0.81 4.02 0.22
N ILE A 66 -0.34 3.10 1.05
CA ILE A 66 -1.11 2.00 1.62
C ILE A 66 -1.11 2.18 3.14
N ALA A 67 -2.28 2.38 3.74
CA ALA A 67 -2.46 2.37 5.19
C ALA A 67 -3.06 1.04 5.65
N ILE A 68 -2.46 0.46 6.69
CA ILE A 68 -2.96 -0.73 7.37
C ILE A 68 -3.26 -0.40 8.83
N LEU A 69 -4.50 -0.66 9.23
CA LEU A 69 -5.03 -0.42 10.57
C LEU A 69 -5.10 -1.75 11.34
N ARG A 70 -5.03 -1.71 12.67
CA ARG A 70 -5.12 -2.92 13.50
C ARG A 70 -6.21 -2.83 14.57
N GLY A 71 -6.82 -3.97 14.87
CA GLY A 71 -7.71 -4.12 16.03
C GLY A 71 -9.08 -3.47 15.87
N ILE A 72 -9.53 -3.26 14.63
CA ILE A 72 -10.87 -2.75 14.32
C ILE A 72 -11.78 -3.88 13.86
N ASN A 73 -13.10 -3.75 14.07
CA ASN A 73 -14.11 -4.68 13.59
C ASN A 73 -13.88 -6.16 14.01
N VAL A 74 -13.22 -6.36 15.15
CA VAL A 74 -12.96 -7.70 15.73
C VAL A 74 -13.73 -7.84 17.03
N SER A 75 -14.40 -8.97 17.21
CA SER A 75 -15.17 -9.30 18.42
C SER A 75 -16.14 -8.20 18.88
N GLY A 76 -16.76 -7.48 17.93
CA GLY A 76 -17.71 -6.39 18.22
C GLY A 76 -17.09 -5.08 18.73
N SER A 77 -15.77 -5.03 18.95
CA SER A 77 -15.05 -3.85 19.44
C SER A 77 -14.56 -2.97 18.29
N LYS A 78 -14.38 -1.66 18.58
CA LYS A 78 -13.84 -0.65 17.66
C LYS A 78 -14.47 -0.73 16.27
N LYS A 79 -15.80 -0.60 16.23
CA LYS A 79 -16.60 -0.62 15.00
C LYS A 79 -16.23 0.58 14.13
N LEU A 80 -15.66 0.31 12.97
CA LEU A 80 -15.23 1.30 12.00
C LEU A 80 -15.77 0.90 10.62
N PRO A 81 -16.92 1.45 10.18
CA PRO A 81 -17.44 1.19 8.86
C PRO A 81 -16.47 1.68 7.78
N MET A 82 -16.13 0.82 6.81
CA MET A 82 -15.14 1.16 5.77
C MET A 82 -15.59 2.31 4.87
N ALA A 83 -16.90 2.48 4.66
CA ALA A 83 -17.43 3.63 3.92
C ALA A 83 -17.15 4.94 4.66
N GLU A 84 -17.39 4.98 5.97
CA GLU A 84 -17.09 6.16 6.77
C GLU A 84 -15.60 6.42 6.91
N LEU A 85 -14.76 5.37 6.94
CA LEU A 85 -13.31 5.54 6.91
C LEU A 85 -12.87 6.21 5.60
N ARG A 86 -13.41 5.80 4.44
CA ARG A 86 -13.10 6.46 3.15
C ARG A 86 -13.49 7.94 3.16
N THR A 87 -14.71 8.24 3.63
CA THR A 87 -15.17 9.63 3.75
C THR A 87 -14.26 10.43 4.68
N LEU A 88 -13.91 9.88 5.85
CA LEU A 88 -13.04 10.55 6.81
C LEU A 88 -11.67 10.88 6.19
N LEU A 89 -11.03 9.93 5.50
CA LEU A 89 -9.75 10.19 4.84
C LEU A 89 -9.86 11.21 3.70
N SER A 90 -10.99 11.22 2.99
CA SER A 90 -11.26 12.24 1.97
C SER A 90 -11.34 13.65 2.59
N THR A 91 -11.92 13.80 3.79
CA THR A 91 -11.92 15.08 4.52
C THR A 91 -10.54 15.56 4.97
N LEU A 92 -9.55 14.65 5.04
CA LEU A 92 -8.15 14.99 5.31
C LEU A 92 -7.39 15.46 4.05
N GLY A 93 -8.07 15.52 2.90
CA GLY A 93 -7.48 15.90 1.61
C GLY A 93 -6.80 14.75 0.88
N PHE A 94 -7.02 13.50 1.28
CA PHE A 94 -6.53 12.34 0.55
C PHE A 94 -7.46 12.04 -0.63
N ALA A 95 -6.87 11.75 -1.78
CA ALA A 95 -7.58 11.48 -3.03
C ALA A 95 -7.66 9.98 -3.32
N ASP A 96 -8.62 9.59 -4.14
CA ASP A 96 -8.83 8.22 -4.64
C ASP A 96 -8.79 7.14 -3.54
N VAL A 97 -9.43 7.43 -2.40
CA VAL A 97 -9.39 6.56 -1.22
C VAL A 97 -10.20 5.28 -1.48
N GLN A 98 -9.51 4.14 -1.51
CA GLN A 98 -10.11 2.81 -1.64
C GLN A 98 -9.83 1.96 -0.41
N THR A 99 -10.78 1.11 -0.03
CA THR A 99 -10.63 0.18 1.10
C THR A 99 -10.79 -1.27 0.64
N TYR A 100 -10.06 -2.19 1.26
CA TYR A 100 -10.22 -3.63 1.05
C TYR A 100 -10.57 -4.34 2.34
N ILE A 101 -11.68 -5.10 2.34
CA ILE A 101 -12.27 -5.83 3.47
C ILE A 101 -12.43 -4.98 4.75
N GLN A 102 -12.87 -5.59 5.85
CA GLN A 102 -13.19 -4.86 7.08
C GLN A 102 -12.03 -4.76 8.09
N SER A 103 -10.86 -5.30 7.76
CA SER A 103 -9.70 -5.31 8.65
C SER A 103 -8.84 -4.04 8.58
N GLY A 104 -9.31 -3.00 7.89
CA GLY A 104 -8.65 -1.70 7.83
C GLY A 104 -7.46 -1.71 6.89
N ASN A 105 -7.73 -1.87 5.60
CA ASN A 105 -6.73 -1.77 4.55
C ASN A 105 -7.17 -0.68 3.59
N VAL A 106 -6.34 0.33 3.41
CA VAL A 106 -6.67 1.51 2.63
C VAL A 106 -5.56 1.81 1.65
N VAL A 107 -5.92 2.19 0.44
CA VAL A 107 -5.03 2.74 -0.58
C VAL A 107 -5.53 4.13 -0.92
N PHE A 108 -4.64 5.11 -1.04
CA PHE A 108 -5.00 6.50 -1.35
C PHE A 108 -3.84 7.26 -1.99
N LYS A 109 -4.16 8.38 -2.63
CA LYS A 109 -3.20 9.37 -3.10
C LYS A 109 -3.10 10.52 -2.11
N ALA A 110 -1.87 10.99 -1.86
CA ALA A 110 -1.62 12.19 -1.09
C ALA A 110 -0.34 12.88 -1.58
N ALA A 111 -0.18 14.16 -1.27
CA ALA A 111 1.09 14.84 -1.48
C ALA A 111 2.22 14.09 -0.74
N LYS A 112 3.43 14.10 -1.30
CA LYS A 112 4.58 13.45 -0.68
C LYS A 112 4.80 13.97 0.74
N GLN A 113 4.63 13.09 1.72
CA GLN A 113 4.72 13.39 3.13
C GLN A 113 5.38 12.24 3.90
N ASN A 114 5.95 12.56 5.06
CA ASN A 114 6.41 11.58 6.03
C ASN A 114 5.26 10.60 6.42
N GLN A 115 5.57 9.31 6.42
CA GLN A 115 4.59 8.23 6.57
C GLN A 115 4.05 8.13 8.00
N GLU A 116 4.89 8.38 9.01
CA GLU A 116 4.47 8.42 10.40
C GLU A 116 3.47 9.56 10.63
N LYS A 117 3.71 10.74 10.03
CA LYS A 117 2.79 11.88 10.08
C LYS A 117 1.44 11.55 9.43
N LEU A 118 1.43 10.89 8.27
CA LEU A 118 0.18 10.42 7.64
C LEU A 118 -0.57 9.42 8.55
N GLY A 119 0.17 8.49 9.15
CA GLY A 119 -0.39 7.53 10.11
C GLY A 119 -1.01 8.21 11.33
N SER A 120 -0.33 9.20 11.92
CA SER A 120 -0.84 9.98 13.04
C SER A 120 -2.09 10.79 12.67
N GLN A 121 -2.10 11.45 11.51
CA GLN A 121 -3.28 12.19 11.02
C GLN A 121 -4.51 11.29 10.90
N ILE A 122 -4.34 10.08 10.35
CA ILE A 122 -5.44 9.10 10.24
C ILE A 122 -5.89 8.63 11.64
N ALA A 123 -4.94 8.30 12.52
CA ALA A 123 -5.24 7.83 13.87
C ALA A 123 -5.97 8.87 14.71
N GLU A 124 -5.53 10.13 14.67
CA GLU A 124 -6.14 11.27 15.35
C GLU A 124 -7.54 11.56 14.82
N ALA A 125 -7.75 11.51 13.50
CA ALA A 125 -9.06 11.69 12.90
C ALA A 125 -10.05 10.59 13.34
N ILE A 126 -9.58 9.34 13.42
CA ILE A 126 -10.40 8.22 13.92
C ILE A 126 -10.70 8.43 15.41
N LYS A 127 -9.71 8.76 16.23
CA LYS A 127 -9.92 9.01 17.67
C LYS A 127 -10.89 10.16 17.90
N LYS A 128 -10.77 11.26 17.16
CA LYS A 128 -11.69 12.41 17.24
C LYS A 128 -13.13 12.04 16.89
N LYS A 129 -13.33 11.19 15.87
CA LYS A 129 -14.68 10.83 15.41
C LYS A 129 -15.33 9.71 16.22
N TYR A 130 -14.56 8.71 16.65
CA TYR A 130 -15.10 7.47 17.24
C TYR A 130 -14.69 7.21 18.69
N ASP A 131 -13.88 8.10 19.27
CA ASP A 131 -13.42 8.05 20.66
C ASP A 131 -12.60 6.80 21.06
N TYR A 132 -11.96 6.11 20.11
CA TYR A 132 -11.00 5.05 20.41
C TYR A 132 -9.75 5.11 19.54
N GLU A 133 -8.65 4.62 20.09
CA GLU A 133 -7.37 4.59 19.39
C GLU A 133 -7.27 3.39 18.46
N VAL A 134 -6.81 3.66 17.23
CA VAL A 134 -6.53 2.65 16.22
C VAL A 134 -5.09 2.78 15.76
N PRO A 135 -4.26 1.72 15.88
CA PRO A 135 -2.95 1.70 15.25
C PRO A 135 -3.03 1.76 13.74
N VAL A 136 -2.23 2.66 13.15
CA VAL A 136 -2.15 2.89 11.71
C VAL A 136 -0.68 2.88 11.30
N LEU A 137 -0.33 2.05 10.32
CA LEU A 137 0.96 2.11 9.63
C LEU A 137 0.73 2.48 8.18
N VAL A 138 1.57 3.35 7.63
CA VAL A 138 1.50 3.80 6.24
C VAL A 138 2.78 3.38 5.52
N LYS A 139 2.66 2.81 4.32
CA LYS A 139 3.76 2.44 3.42
C LYS A 139 3.55 3.05 2.04
N THR A 140 4.63 3.38 1.34
CA THR A 140 4.53 3.74 -0.09
C THR A 140 4.30 2.49 -0.93
N ILE A 141 3.76 2.66 -2.14
CA ILE A 141 3.65 1.55 -3.10
C ILE A 141 5.01 0.88 -3.38
N ASP A 142 6.11 1.64 -3.45
CA ASP A 142 7.45 1.11 -3.72
C ASP A 142 8.00 0.26 -2.57
N GLN A 143 7.77 0.68 -1.32
CA GLN A 143 8.08 -0.13 -0.15
C GLN A 143 7.26 -1.42 -0.15
N TRP A 144 5.99 -1.35 -0.55
CA TRP A 144 5.12 -2.51 -0.66
C TRP A 144 5.62 -3.52 -1.71
N LYS A 145 6.00 -3.04 -2.90
CA LYS A 145 6.62 -3.85 -3.96
C LYS A 145 7.93 -4.48 -3.49
N THR A 146 8.76 -3.71 -2.81
CA THR A 146 10.04 -4.18 -2.25
C THR A 146 9.81 -5.28 -1.20
N ALA A 147 8.82 -5.12 -0.32
CA ALA A 147 8.45 -6.13 0.66
C ALA A 147 8.02 -7.44 -0.02
N ILE A 148 7.19 -7.35 -1.06
CA ILE A 148 6.76 -8.52 -1.84
C ILE A 148 7.97 -9.25 -2.45
N ALA A 149 8.88 -8.52 -3.08
CA ALA A 149 10.06 -9.09 -3.72
C ALA A 149 11.07 -9.71 -2.74
N ASN A 150 11.01 -9.36 -1.46
CA ASN A 150 11.97 -9.78 -0.45
C ASN A 150 11.57 -11.02 0.34
N ASN A 151 10.45 -11.69 -0.01
CA ASN A 151 10.02 -12.92 0.66
C ASN A 151 11.16 -13.97 0.74
N PRO A 152 11.61 -14.33 1.95
CA PRO A 152 12.67 -15.32 2.11
C PRO A 152 12.15 -16.77 2.11
N PHE A 153 10.83 -16.99 2.19
CA PHE A 153 10.20 -18.31 2.30
C PHE A 153 9.48 -18.69 1.01
N ALA A 154 10.17 -18.57 -0.13
CA ALA A 154 9.57 -18.80 -1.43
C ALA A 154 9.10 -20.25 -1.65
N GLU A 155 9.66 -21.19 -0.89
CA GLU A 155 9.38 -22.63 -0.92
C GLU A 155 8.18 -23.06 -0.09
N ALA A 156 7.77 -22.26 0.90
CA ALA A 156 6.70 -22.62 1.83
C ALA A 156 5.30 -22.29 1.28
N ASP A 157 4.26 -22.88 1.89
CA ASP A 157 2.87 -22.58 1.52
C ASP A 157 2.54 -21.11 1.83
N ILE A 158 2.31 -20.33 0.78
CA ILE A 158 2.00 -18.90 0.88
C ILE A 158 0.73 -18.61 1.69
N SER A 159 -0.20 -19.58 1.82
CA SER A 159 -1.40 -19.47 2.64
C SER A 159 -1.11 -19.47 4.15
N LYS A 160 0.07 -20.01 4.53
CA LYS A 160 0.58 -20.06 5.91
C LYS A 160 1.55 -18.92 6.21
N GLN A 161 1.82 -18.06 5.24
CA GLN A 161 2.76 -16.96 5.36
C GLN A 161 2.07 -15.60 5.49
N GLY A 162 2.85 -14.62 5.97
CA GLY A 162 2.42 -13.24 6.05
C GLY A 162 3.59 -12.30 6.32
N ILE A 163 3.32 -11.01 6.24
CA ILE A 163 4.29 -9.97 6.57
C ILE A 163 3.74 -9.15 7.73
N THR A 164 4.55 -9.02 8.78
CA THR A 164 4.35 -8.02 9.82
C THR A 164 5.15 -6.79 9.47
N PHE A 165 4.44 -5.71 9.13
CA PHE A 165 5.05 -4.42 8.87
C PHE A 165 5.31 -3.69 10.19
N LEU A 166 6.48 -3.09 10.30
CA LEU A 166 6.91 -2.30 11.45
C LEU A 166 6.85 -0.81 11.12
N ALA A 167 6.56 0.02 12.14
CA ALA A 167 6.57 1.47 12.00
C ALA A 167 7.95 2.02 11.63
N ARG A 168 9.00 1.45 12.24
CA ARG A 168 10.41 1.79 11.99
C ARG A 168 11.26 0.54 11.86
N ILE A 169 12.42 0.69 11.25
CA ILE A 169 13.46 -0.36 11.24
C ILE A 169 13.91 -0.57 12.69
N PRO A 170 13.87 -1.81 13.21
CA PRO A 170 14.29 -2.10 14.57
C PRO A 170 15.82 -2.11 14.67
N GLU A 171 16.35 -1.69 15.81
CA GLU A 171 17.79 -1.75 16.11
C GLU A 171 18.25 -3.19 16.37
N GLU A 172 17.45 -3.95 17.10
CA GLU A 172 17.66 -5.39 17.34
C GLU A 172 16.89 -6.21 16.29
N THR A 173 17.54 -7.23 15.74
CA THR A 173 16.92 -8.14 14.76
C THR A 173 16.97 -9.60 15.18
N THR A 174 17.73 -9.92 16.22
CA THR A 174 17.84 -11.25 16.81
C THR A 174 16.81 -11.37 17.93
N ILE A 175 15.89 -12.33 17.81
CA ILE A 175 14.89 -12.61 18.83
C ILE A 175 14.89 -14.10 19.12
N GLU A 176 15.22 -14.47 20.35
CA GLU A 176 15.08 -15.85 20.83
C GLU A 176 13.63 -16.17 21.19
N ILE A 177 13.13 -17.27 20.64
CA ILE A 177 11.80 -17.81 20.92
C ILE A 177 11.73 -19.30 20.55
N ASP A 178 11.13 -20.11 21.42
CA ASP A 178 10.57 -21.41 21.02
C ASP A 178 9.29 -21.16 20.22
N SER A 179 9.42 -21.12 18.89
CA SER A 179 8.33 -20.85 17.96
C SER A 179 7.48 -22.08 17.65
N LYS A 180 7.83 -23.27 18.18
CA LYS A 180 7.16 -24.54 17.89
C LYS A 180 7.02 -24.84 16.39
N GLY A 181 8.06 -24.52 15.61
CA GLY A 181 8.13 -24.81 14.17
C GLY A 181 7.76 -23.64 13.26
N ASP A 182 7.21 -22.54 13.79
CA ASP A 182 7.04 -21.33 12.99
C ASP A 182 8.39 -20.65 12.72
N ARG A 183 8.55 -20.03 11.56
CA ARG A 183 9.78 -19.32 11.17
C ARG A 183 9.49 -17.84 10.97
N PHE A 184 10.47 -16.99 11.27
CA PHE A 184 10.42 -15.59 10.87
C PHE A 184 11.79 -15.10 10.42
N LYS A 185 11.78 -14.02 9.64
CA LYS A 185 12.99 -13.28 9.27
C LYS A 185 12.70 -11.80 9.21
N ILE A 186 13.58 -11.00 9.82
CA ILE A 186 13.50 -9.53 9.77
C ILE A 186 14.36 -9.04 8.62
N ILE A 187 13.78 -8.23 7.75
CA ILE A 187 14.49 -7.52 6.67
C ILE A 187 13.93 -6.10 6.66
N ASN A 188 14.77 -5.10 6.88
CA ASN A 188 14.37 -3.69 7.01
C ASN A 188 13.25 -3.50 8.07
N SER A 189 12.09 -3.00 7.65
CA SER A 189 10.92 -2.78 8.52
C SER A 189 9.86 -3.87 8.36
N GLU A 190 10.22 -5.04 7.83
CA GLU A 190 9.32 -6.15 7.56
C GLU A 190 9.79 -7.41 8.28
N ILE A 191 8.84 -8.09 8.94
CA ILE A 191 9.05 -9.42 9.48
C ILE A 191 8.24 -10.39 8.64
N TYR A 192 8.94 -11.23 7.89
CA TYR A 192 8.34 -12.30 7.10
C TYR A 192 8.05 -13.45 8.03
N LEU A 193 6.84 -13.98 7.96
CA LEU A 193 6.36 -15.09 8.79
C LEU A 193 6.04 -16.28 7.91
N ASP A 194 6.42 -17.46 8.37
CA ASP A 194 5.97 -18.76 7.89
C ASP A 194 5.45 -19.55 9.09
N CYS A 195 4.13 -19.68 9.18
CA CYS A 195 3.45 -20.32 10.30
C CYS A 195 2.68 -21.56 9.82
N PRO A 196 3.32 -22.73 9.65
CA PRO A 196 2.68 -23.93 9.09
C PRO A 196 1.40 -24.35 9.83
N THR A 197 1.35 -24.11 11.14
CA THR A 197 0.19 -24.43 11.99
C THR A 197 -0.93 -23.38 11.92
N GLY A 198 -0.70 -22.25 11.23
CA GLY A 198 -1.63 -21.16 11.00
C GLY A 198 -1.56 -20.02 12.04
N PHE A 199 -1.99 -18.82 11.63
CA PHE A 199 -1.94 -17.60 12.43
C PHE A 199 -2.75 -17.63 13.74
N GLY A 200 -3.73 -18.53 13.87
CA GLY A 200 -4.50 -18.66 15.11
C GLY A 200 -3.74 -19.35 16.25
N ARG A 201 -2.64 -20.06 15.95
CA ARG A 201 -1.87 -20.85 16.92
C ARG A 201 -0.43 -20.36 17.11
N THR A 202 0.02 -19.45 16.25
CA THR A 202 1.40 -18.93 16.30
C THR A 202 1.66 -18.08 17.54
N LYS A 203 2.88 -18.17 18.07
CA LYS A 203 3.39 -17.23 19.09
C LYS A 203 3.91 -15.92 18.46
N LEU A 204 4.12 -15.88 17.14
CA LEU A 204 4.68 -14.76 16.37
C LEU A 204 3.64 -13.68 16.10
N THR A 205 3.12 -13.08 17.17
CA THR A 205 2.04 -12.08 17.13
C THR A 205 2.56 -10.64 17.03
N ASN A 206 1.72 -9.70 16.61
CA ASN A 206 2.05 -8.26 16.66
C ASN A 206 2.51 -7.83 18.04
N ASN A 207 1.80 -8.23 19.10
CA ASN A 207 2.14 -7.87 20.48
C ASN A 207 3.49 -8.48 20.93
N PHE A 208 3.84 -9.67 20.43
CA PHE A 208 5.14 -10.27 20.69
C PHE A 208 6.28 -9.43 20.08
N PHE A 209 6.16 -9.08 18.80
CA PHE A 209 7.16 -8.26 18.11
C PHE A 209 7.21 -6.84 18.67
N GLU A 210 6.07 -6.23 18.99
CA GLU A 210 6.02 -4.90 19.63
C GLU A 210 6.79 -4.86 20.94
N ARG A 211 6.65 -5.88 21.79
CA ARG A 211 7.39 -5.97 23.05
C ARG A 211 8.89 -6.16 22.85
N LYS A 212 9.28 -7.04 21.91
CA LYS A 212 10.70 -7.36 21.66
C LYS A 212 11.44 -6.25 20.93
N LEU A 213 10.79 -5.60 19.96
CA LEU A 213 11.40 -4.64 19.05
C LEU A 213 11.06 -3.18 19.38
N LYS A 214 10.20 -2.95 20.38
CA LYS A 214 9.77 -1.62 20.84
C LYS A 214 9.18 -0.74 19.73
N THR A 215 8.59 -1.34 18.69
CA THR A 215 8.04 -0.68 17.50
C THR A 215 6.67 -1.25 17.16
N ARG A 216 5.74 -0.40 16.70
CA ARG A 216 4.37 -0.82 16.35
C ARG A 216 4.40 -1.82 15.20
N ALA A 217 3.52 -2.81 15.26
CA ALA A 217 3.49 -3.90 14.30
C ALA A 217 2.07 -4.13 13.74
N THR A 218 1.97 -4.44 12.46
CA THR A 218 0.71 -4.89 11.84
C THR A 218 0.95 -5.98 10.81
N THR A 219 0.45 -7.17 11.10
CA THR A 219 0.50 -8.34 10.20
C THR A 219 -0.60 -8.31 9.14
N ARG A 220 -0.25 -8.72 7.91
CA ARG A 220 -1.17 -9.09 6.83
C ARG A 220 -0.74 -10.40 6.17
N ASN A 221 -1.74 -11.17 5.73
CA ASN A 221 -1.51 -12.33 4.88
C ASN A 221 -1.24 -11.93 3.43
N TRP A 222 -0.67 -12.84 2.64
CA TRP A 222 -0.31 -12.57 1.25
C TRP A 222 -1.49 -12.24 0.34
N LYS A 223 -2.67 -12.83 0.57
CA LYS A 223 -3.89 -12.48 -0.18
C LYS A 223 -4.21 -10.99 -0.05
N THR A 224 -4.08 -10.43 1.15
CA THR A 224 -4.31 -9.00 1.40
C THR A 224 -3.19 -8.16 0.81
N ILE A 225 -1.93 -8.59 0.95
CA ILE A 225 -0.76 -7.87 0.44
C ILE A 225 -0.85 -7.69 -1.08
N TYR A 226 -1.13 -8.76 -1.83
CA TYR A 226 -1.30 -8.68 -3.28
C TYR A 226 -2.51 -7.85 -3.68
N LYS A 227 -3.64 -8.00 -2.99
CA LYS A 227 -4.83 -7.22 -3.33
C LYS A 227 -4.62 -5.72 -3.11
N LEU A 228 -3.85 -5.33 -2.09
CA LEU A 228 -3.50 -3.93 -1.88
C LEU A 228 -2.54 -3.41 -2.95
N LEU A 229 -1.62 -4.24 -3.43
CA LEU A 229 -0.80 -3.89 -4.59
C LEU A 229 -1.66 -3.68 -5.84
N ASP A 230 -2.61 -4.59 -6.13
CA ASP A 230 -3.52 -4.46 -7.27
C ASP A 230 -4.29 -3.13 -7.23
N LEU A 231 -4.84 -2.78 -6.07
CA LEU A 231 -5.58 -1.53 -5.88
C LEU A 231 -4.67 -0.31 -6.03
N ALA A 232 -3.43 -0.39 -5.51
CA ALA A 232 -2.45 0.69 -5.62
C ALA A 232 -1.95 0.90 -7.05
N GLU A 233 -1.79 -0.16 -7.85
CA GLU A 233 -1.39 -0.04 -9.25
C GLU A 233 -2.52 0.43 -10.18
N ALA A 234 -3.77 0.34 -9.73
CA ALA A 234 -4.95 0.80 -10.46
C ALA A 234 -5.29 2.28 -10.19
N LEU A 235 -4.54 2.95 -9.30
CA LEU A 235 -4.68 4.37 -8.97
C LEU A 235 -3.84 5.25 -9.90
#